data_AF-A0A951SCP8-F1
#
_entry.id   AF-A0A951SCP8-F1
#
_cell.length_a   1.000
_cell.length_b   1.000
_cell.length_c   1.000
_cell.angle_alpha   90.00
_cell.angle_beta   90.00
_cell.angle_gamma   90.00
#
_symmetry.space_group_name_H-M   'P 1'
#
loop_
_entity.id
_entity.type
_entity.pdbx_description
1 polymer ?
#
loop_
_entity_poly.entity_id
_entity_poly.type
_entity_poly.pdbx_seq_one_letter_code
_entity_poly.pdbx_strand_id
1 'polypeptide(L)'
;MNNLKLNVRGGMPVYLEDIEFVNTAIRKGFRDVGKTLLSSADCAILWGCEFTPSVSGYSVSEGSIFYDGEIWSVDQHFMPSPIPLPEEPQWCFVSSPGPLGQKTFYNGEIHNVHLVRKAILSMAPLPDQVGSSYVSNIPRIEHLRNASAPLLPNVSGGVLEREGRRTPNLVRKRDGVVFIDAGYSCNFSGGEQSLITTIPLGFRPLTWIELMLWATTPLPYPNSLTNIWITISPIDGRIMASKMGYPYAHSLGFSINMSYLL
;
A
#
# COMPACT_ATOMS: atom_id res chain seq x y z
N MET A 1 -23.85 23.65 0.13
CA MET A 1 -23.51 25.06 -0.20
C MET A 1 -24.44 25.99 0.57
N ASN A 2 -23.99 26.62 1.66
CA ASN A 2 -24.87 27.46 2.51
C ASN A 2 -24.80 28.96 2.21
N ASN A 3 -24.08 29.38 1.17
CA ASN A 3 -23.82 30.80 0.87
C ASN A 3 -24.28 31.26 -0.52
N LEU A 4 -25.29 30.61 -1.12
CA LEU A 4 -26.00 31.16 -2.27
C LEU A 4 -27.33 31.76 -1.80
N LYS A 5 -27.29 33.05 -1.44
CA LYS A 5 -28.51 33.85 -1.25
C LYS A 5 -28.94 34.38 -2.61
N LEU A 6 -29.86 33.68 -3.26
CA LEU A 6 -30.53 34.17 -4.47
C LEU A 6 -31.83 34.86 -4.06
N ASN A 7 -31.93 36.17 -4.31
CA ASN A 7 -33.14 36.97 -4.08
C ASN A 7 -34.22 36.77 -5.18
N VAL A 8 -34.13 35.70 -5.97
CA VAL A 8 -35.00 35.50 -7.15
C VAL A 8 -36.01 34.39 -6.86
N ARG A 9 -37.30 34.75 -6.76
CA ARG A 9 -38.44 33.83 -6.59
C ARG A 9 -38.90 33.21 -7.93
N GLY A 10 -37.96 32.89 -8.81
CA GLY A 10 -38.20 32.15 -10.05
C GLY A 10 -37.27 30.95 -10.03
N GLY A 11 -37.82 29.74 -10.10
CA GLY A 11 -37.04 28.50 -10.05
C GLY A 11 -35.85 28.58 -10.99
N MET A 12 -34.65 28.38 -10.45
CA MET A 12 -33.43 28.42 -11.25
C MET A 12 -33.46 27.21 -12.18
N PRO A 13 -33.45 27.39 -13.51
CA PRO A 13 -33.23 26.27 -14.41
C PRO A 13 -31.81 25.78 -14.16
N VAL A 14 -31.68 24.60 -13.55
CA VAL A 14 -30.40 23.92 -13.42
C VAL A 14 -30.05 23.43 -14.82
N TYR A 15 -29.04 24.03 -15.44
CA TYR A 15 -28.53 23.57 -16.73
C TYR A 15 -27.49 22.46 -16.49
N LEU A 16 -27.27 21.60 -17.48
CA LEU A 16 -26.25 20.54 -17.40
C LEU A 16 -24.85 21.12 -17.12
N GLU A 17 -24.59 22.31 -17.63
CA GLU A 17 -23.37 23.09 -17.42
C GLU A 17 -23.13 23.43 -15.93
N ASP A 18 -24.20 23.68 -15.16
CA ASP A 18 -24.09 23.94 -13.71
C ASP A 18 -23.64 22.67 -12.96
N ILE A 19 -24.07 21.49 -13.41
CA ILE A 19 -23.69 20.20 -12.82
C ILE A 19 -22.23 19.87 -13.15
N GLU A 20 -21.79 20.14 -14.38
CA GLU A 20 -20.40 19.98 -14.80
C GLU A 20 -19.47 20.93 -14.04
N PHE A 21 -19.89 22.18 -13.83
CA PHE A 21 -19.16 23.15 -13.02
C PHE A 21 -18.98 22.66 -11.58
N VAL A 22 -20.07 22.22 -10.93
CA VAL A 22 -20.02 21.70 -9.55
C VAL A 22 -19.11 20.47 -9.46
N ASN A 23 -19.25 19.51 -10.37
CA ASN A 23 -18.39 18.31 -10.38
C ASN A 23 -16.91 18.69 -10.59
N THR A 24 -16.62 19.60 -11.52
CA THR A 24 -15.26 20.08 -11.78
C THR A 24 -14.68 20.82 -10.58
N ALA A 25 -15.46 21.69 -9.94
CA ALA A 25 -15.04 22.43 -8.75
C ALA A 25 -14.74 21.48 -7.58
N ILE A 26 -15.59 20.47 -7.36
CA ILE A 26 -15.39 19.45 -6.32
C ILE A 26 -14.11 18.65 -6.59
N ARG A 27 -13.92 18.14 -7.82
CA ARG A 27 -12.72 17.40 -8.22
C ARG A 27 -11.44 18.22 -8.05
N LYS A 28 -11.45 19.48 -8.49
CA LYS A 28 -10.30 20.39 -8.32
C LYS A 28 -10.02 20.66 -6.84
N GLY A 29 -11.06 20.93 -6.04
CA GLY A 29 -10.92 21.15 -4.60
C GLY A 29 -10.30 19.94 -3.89
N PHE A 30 -10.81 18.74 -4.13
CA PHE A 30 -10.23 17.51 -3.57
C PHE A 30 -8.82 17.23 -4.09
N ARG A 31 -8.56 17.51 -5.38
CA ARG A 31 -7.21 17.39 -5.95
C ARG A 31 -6.20 18.28 -5.24
N ASP A 32 -6.54 19.53 -4.98
CA ASP A 32 -5.63 20.47 -4.34
C ASP A 32 -5.45 20.19 -2.84
N VAL A 33 -6.50 19.75 -2.15
CA VAL A 33 -6.36 19.19 -0.78
C VAL A 33 -5.44 17.98 -0.79
N GLY A 34 -5.62 17.06 -1.75
CA GLY A 34 -4.76 15.90 -1.95
C GLY A 34 -3.29 16.29 -2.11
N LYS A 35 -2.97 17.23 -3.02
CA LYS A 35 -1.60 17.74 -3.22
C LYS A 35 -0.98 18.35 -1.96
N THR A 36 -1.78 18.97 -1.10
CA THR A 36 -1.30 19.58 0.15
C THR A 36 -0.89 18.50 1.17
N LEU A 37 -1.62 17.39 1.19
CA LEU A 37 -1.36 16.26 2.09
C LEU A 37 -0.33 15.28 1.52
N LEU A 38 -0.21 15.22 0.20
CA LEU A 38 0.54 14.24 -0.56
C LEU A 38 1.49 15.00 -1.49
N SER A 39 2.61 15.46 -0.96
CA SER A 39 3.58 16.33 -1.65
C SER A 39 4.10 15.78 -2.99
N SER A 40 3.83 14.50 -3.31
CA SER A 40 4.21 13.85 -4.57
C SER A 40 3.30 12.70 -5.00
N ALA A 41 2.19 12.42 -4.30
CA ALA A 41 1.36 11.25 -4.58
C ALA A 41 -0.04 11.68 -5.01
N ASP A 42 -0.41 11.33 -6.25
CA ASP A 42 -1.78 11.48 -6.76
C ASP A 42 -2.74 10.45 -6.14
N CYS A 43 -2.27 9.69 -5.14
CA CYS A 43 -3.00 8.62 -4.50
C CYS A 43 -2.74 8.53 -2.99
N ALA A 44 -3.78 8.28 -2.19
CA ALA A 44 -3.65 7.95 -0.77
C ALA A 44 -4.82 7.12 -0.27
N ILE A 45 -4.57 6.24 0.69
CA ILE A 45 -5.61 5.58 1.46
C ILE A 45 -6.13 6.57 2.50
N LEU A 46 -7.44 6.82 2.45
CA LEU A 46 -8.14 7.73 3.36
C LEU A 46 -8.46 7.03 4.69
N TRP A 47 -8.97 5.81 4.61
CA TRP A 47 -9.31 4.94 5.74
C TRP A 47 -9.47 3.50 5.26
N GLY A 48 -9.39 2.54 6.19
CA GLY A 48 -9.64 1.13 5.90
C GLY A 48 -8.54 0.51 5.02
N CYS A 49 -8.93 -0.31 4.04
CA CYS A 49 -7.99 -0.95 3.10
C CYS A 49 -6.86 -1.72 3.83
N GLU A 50 -7.22 -2.38 4.94
CA GLU A 50 -6.28 -3.13 5.77
C GLU A 50 -6.02 -4.50 5.14
N PHE A 51 -4.76 -4.92 5.18
CA PHE A 51 -4.32 -6.20 4.65
C PHE A 51 -4.18 -7.17 5.82
N THR A 52 -5.05 -8.17 5.86
CA THR A 52 -4.90 -9.30 6.78
C THR A 52 -4.33 -10.48 5.99
N PRO A 53 -3.06 -10.84 6.19
CA PRO A 53 -2.46 -11.97 5.48
C PRO A 53 -3.15 -13.28 5.84
N SER A 54 -3.28 -14.18 4.86
CA SER A 54 -3.77 -15.55 5.03
C SER A 54 -2.84 -16.53 4.31
N VAL A 55 -3.07 -17.83 4.49
CA VAL A 55 -2.26 -18.91 3.90
C VAL A 55 -2.27 -18.89 2.36
N SER A 56 -3.32 -18.33 1.74
CA SER A 56 -3.53 -18.37 0.28
C SER A 56 -3.72 -16.99 -0.37
N GLY A 57 -3.51 -15.90 0.38
CA GLY A 57 -3.81 -14.56 -0.10
C GLY A 57 -3.88 -13.51 0.99
N TYR A 58 -4.59 -12.42 0.67
CA TYR A 58 -4.80 -11.30 1.57
C TYR A 58 -6.29 -10.99 1.64
N SER A 59 -6.82 -10.92 2.86
CA SER A 59 -8.13 -10.31 3.10
C SER A 59 -7.94 -8.80 3.14
N VAL A 60 -8.70 -8.09 2.33
CA VAL A 60 -8.68 -6.63 2.21
C VAL A 60 -9.96 -6.11 2.86
N SER A 61 -9.83 -5.27 3.89
CA SER A 61 -10.99 -4.64 4.51
C SER A 61 -11.59 -3.54 3.64
N GLU A 62 -12.86 -3.22 3.89
CA GLU A 62 -13.53 -2.08 3.28
C GLU A 62 -12.74 -0.79 3.56
N GLY A 63 -12.77 0.15 2.62
CA GLY A 63 -12.11 1.43 2.79
C GLY A 63 -12.34 2.41 1.66
N SER A 64 -11.47 3.42 1.59
CA SER A 64 -11.51 4.39 0.50
C SER A 64 -10.11 4.89 0.15
N ILE A 65 -9.90 5.07 -1.15
CA ILE A 65 -8.65 5.54 -1.73
C ILE A 65 -8.93 6.80 -2.53
N PHE A 66 -8.20 7.86 -2.22
CA PHE A 66 -8.12 9.04 -3.06
C PHE A 66 -7.20 8.74 -4.24
N TYR A 67 -7.64 9.01 -5.47
CA TYR A 67 -6.85 8.88 -6.69
C TYR A 67 -7.27 9.91 -7.74
N ASP A 68 -6.30 10.68 -8.24
CA ASP A 68 -6.46 11.69 -9.31
C ASP A 68 -7.59 12.72 -9.08
N GLY A 69 -7.82 13.13 -7.82
CA GLY A 69 -8.87 14.10 -7.49
C GLY A 69 -10.25 13.49 -7.25
N GLU A 70 -10.36 12.17 -7.24
CA GLU A 70 -11.59 11.42 -6.94
C GLU A 70 -11.40 10.50 -5.74
N ILE A 71 -12.50 10.16 -5.06
CA ILE A 71 -12.53 9.17 -3.99
C ILE A 71 -13.12 7.88 -4.56
N TRP A 72 -12.35 6.81 -4.46
CA TRP A 72 -12.70 5.48 -4.94
C TRP A 72 -13.03 4.59 -3.74
N SER A 73 -14.17 3.90 -3.80
CA SER A 73 -14.56 2.96 -2.75
C SER A 73 -13.80 1.64 -2.90
N VAL A 74 -13.41 1.06 -1.77
CA VAL A 74 -12.85 -0.30 -1.71
C VAL A 74 -13.85 -1.15 -0.96
N ASP A 75 -14.44 -2.13 -1.65
CA ASP A 75 -15.27 -3.13 -1.00
C ASP A 75 -14.38 -4.16 -0.32
N GLN A 76 -14.86 -4.77 0.76
CA GLN A 76 -14.17 -5.91 1.37
C GLN A 76 -14.06 -7.05 0.35
N HIS A 77 -12.84 -7.57 0.15
CA HIS A 77 -12.61 -8.67 -0.78
C HIS A 77 -11.39 -9.50 -0.36
N PHE A 78 -11.26 -10.67 -0.98
CA PHE A 78 -10.08 -11.50 -0.85
C PHE A 78 -9.28 -11.42 -2.14
N MET A 79 -8.00 -11.03 -2.04
CA MET A 79 -7.07 -11.12 -3.15
C MET A 79 -6.31 -12.45 -3.03
N PRO A 80 -6.55 -13.42 -3.93
CA PRO A 80 -5.75 -14.64 -3.98
C PRO A 80 -4.31 -14.27 -4.34
N SER A 81 -3.35 -14.84 -3.61
CA SER A 81 -1.92 -14.68 -3.86
C SER A 81 -1.35 -16.04 -4.21
N PRO A 82 -0.90 -16.29 -5.45
CA PRO A 82 -0.01 -17.42 -5.68
C PRO A 82 1.25 -17.23 -4.83
N ILE A 83 1.70 -18.29 -4.18
CA ILE A 83 2.99 -18.32 -3.49
C ILE A 83 3.96 -19.06 -4.42
N PRO A 84 5.10 -18.46 -4.80
CA PRO A 84 5.55 -17.09 -4.50
C PRO A 84 4.86 -16.01 -5.35
N LEU A 85 4.82 -14.77 -4.84
CA LEU A 85 4.36 -13.59 -5.58
C LEU A 85 5.37 -13.25 -6.70
N PRO A 86 5.00 -13.33 -8.00
CA PRO A 86 5.90 -12.92 -9.07
C PRO A 86 6.06 -11.39 -9.14
N GLU A 87 5.06 -10.63 -8.67
CA GLU A 87 5.01 -9.17 -8.76
C GLU A 87 4.42 -8.52 -7.49
N GLU A 88 4.63 -7.22 -7.33
CA GLU A 88 4.08 -6.46 -6.20
C GLU A 88 2.59 -6.12 -6.45
N PRO A 89 1.69 -6.30 -5.46
CA PRO A 89 0.27 -5.98 -5.63
C PRO A 89 0.06 -4.48 -5.91
N GLN A 90 -0.96 -4.20 -6.71
CA GLN A 90 -1.35 -2.85 -7.10
C GLN A 90 -2.84 -2.63 -6.83
N TRP A 91 -3.19 -1.39 -6.51
CA TRP A 91 -4.56 -0.93 -6.53
C TRP A 91 -4.93 -0.58 -7.97
N CYS A 92 -5.92 -1.28 -8.51
CA CYS A 92 -6.49 -1.04 -9.82
C CYS A 92 -7.79 -0.24 -9.67
N PHE A 93 -7.86 0.91 -10.34
CA PHE A 93 -9.03 1.80 -10.30
C PHE A 93 -9.94 1.48 -11.49
N VAL A 94 -11.10 0.86 -11.24
CA VAL A 94 -12.01 0.32 -12.26
C VAL A 94 -13.42 0.89 -12.15
N SER A 95 -14.13 0.97 -13.27
CA SER A 95 -15.56 1.26 -13.28
C SER A 95 -16.34 -0.05 -13.36
N SER A 96 -17.06 -0.40 -12.31
CA SER A 96 -17.81 -1.67 -12.22
C SER A 96 -19.31 -1.42 -12.05
N PRO A 97 -20.20 -2.31 -12.50
CA PRO A 97 -21.63 -2.18 -12.23
C PRO A 97 -21.92 -2.13 -10.73
N GLY A 98 -22.76 -1.17 -10.31
CA GLY A 98 -23.22 -1.10 -8.93
C GLY A 98 -24.26 -2.18 -8.61
N PRO A 99 -24.50 -2.51 -7.32
CA PRO A 99 -25.51 -3.48 -6.92
C PRO A 99 -26.95 -3.09 -7.32
N LEU A 100 -27.22 -1.80 -7.53
CA LEU A 100 -28.47 -1.26 -8.08
C LEU A 100 -28.38 -0.94 -9.58
N GLY A 101 -27.29 -1.37 -10.23
CA GLY A 101 -26.94 -0.94 -11.56
C GLY A 101 -27.56 -1.71 -12.68
N GLN A 102 -28.36 -2.74 -12.41
CA GLN A 102 -29.06 -3.50 -13.45
C GLN A 102 -30.51 -3.03 -13.56
N LYS A 103 -30.92 -2.68 -14.78
CA LYS A 103 -32.33 -2.45 -15.11
C LYS A 103 -32.75 -3.39 -16.22
N THR A 104 -33.92 -3.99 -16.05
CA THR A 104 -34.64 -4.67 -17.12
C THR A 104 -35.36 -3.63 -17.95
N PHE A 105 -35.09 -3.59 -19.25
CA PHE A 105 -35.75 -2.70 -20.20
C PHE A 105 -37.05 -3.33 -20.72
N TYR A 106 -37.88 -2.53 -21.40
CA TYR A 106 -39.17 -2.98 -21.93
C TYR A 106 -39.07 -4.15 -22.92
N ASN A 107 -37.90 -4.35 -23.53
CA ASN A 107 -37.60 -5.49 -24.40
C ASN A 107 -37.21 -6.77 -23.62
N GLY A 108 -37.20 -6.74 -22.29
CA GLY A 108 -36.81 -7.85 -21.43
C GLY A 108 -35.31 -7.99 -21.21
N GLU A 109 -34.47 -7.17 -21.85
CA GLU A 109 -33.01 -7.21 -21.68
C GLU A 109 -32.58 -6.51 -20.40
N ILE A 110 -31.60 -7.08 -19.72
CA ILE A 110 -30.99 -6.52 -18.52
C ILE A 110 -29.71 -5.81 -18.93
N HIS A 111 -29.63 -4.50 -18.70
CA HIS A 111 -28.43 -3.71 -18.96
C HIS A 111 -27.89 -3.09 -17.67
N ASN A 112 -26.57 -2.93 -17.62
CA ASN A 112 -25.90 -2.17 -16.57
C ASN A 112 -26.09 -0.67 -16.84
N VAL A 113 -27.01 -0.04 -16.13
CA VAL A 113 -27.37 1.39 -16.22
C VAL A 113 -26.63 2.28 -15.23
N HIS A 114 -25.93 1.70 -14.25
CA HIS A 114 -25.18 2.47 -13.25
C HIS A 114 -23.84 1.81 -12.95
N LEU A 115 -22.76 2.51 -13.29
CA LEU A 115 -21.39 2.13 -12.98
C LEU A 115 -20.92 2.91 -11.75
N VAL A 116 -20.20 2.22 -10.87
CA VAL A 116 -19.54 2.78 -9.69
C VAL A 116 -18.03 2.65 -9.84
N ARG A 117 -17.33 3.69 -9.37
CA ARG A 117 -15.86 3.77 -9.37
C ARG A 117 -15.33 3.02 -8.15
N LYS A 118 -14.62 1.91 -8.37
CA LYS A 118 -14.05 1.08 -7.29
C LYS A 118 -12.54 0.92 -7.43
N ALA A 119 -11.86 0.86 -6.30
CA ALA A 119 -10.47 0.43 -6.24
C ALA A 119 -10.43 -1.04 -5.79
N ILE A 120 -9.78 -1.89 -6.58
CA ILE A 120 -9.66 -3.33 -6.34
C ILE A 120 -8.18 -3.67 -6.25
N LEU A 121 -7.80 -4.42 -5.23
CA LEU A 121 -6.43 -4.91 -5.11
C LEU A 121 -6.23 -6.08 -6.07
N SER A 122 -5.22 -5.99 -6.92
CA SER A 122 -4.93 -7.04 -7.90
C SER A 122 -3.44 -7.18 -8.14
N MET A 123 -3.04 -8.38 -8.54
CA MET A 123 -1.70 -8.67 -9.05
C MET A 123 -1.58 -8.47 -10.56
N ALA A 124 -2.71 -8.45 -11.26
CA ALA A 124 -2.76 -8.28 -12.71
C ALA A 124 -3.62 -7.06 -13.06
N PRO A 125 -3.36 -6.41 -14.21
CA PRO A 125 -4.27 -5.41 -14.74
C PRO A 125 -5.69 -5.96 -14.84
N LEU A 126 -6.67 -5.15 -14.44
CA LEU A 126 -8.08 -5.51 -14.56
C LEU A 126 -8.67 -4.95 -15.85
N PRO A 127 -9.72 -5.58 -16.43
CA PRO A 127 -10.49 -4.97 -17.50
C PRO A 127 -11.05 -3.61 -17.08
N ASP A 128 -11.14 -2.67 -18.03
CA ASP A 128 -11.70 -1.32 -17.83
C ASP A 128 -11.02 -0.50 -16.72
N GLN A 129 -9.75 -0.81 -16.43
CA GLN A 129 -8.92 -0.08 -15.50
C GLN A 129 -8.55 1.29 -16.07
N VAL A 130 -8.79 2.32 -15.26
CA VAL A 130 -8.52 3.72 -15.58
C VAL A 130 -7.14 4.16 -15.09
N GLY A 131 -6.58 3.43 -14.10
CA GLY A 131 -5.22 3.61 -13.62
C GLY A 131 -4.85 2.55 -12.59
N SER A 132 -3.57 2.49 -12.23
CA SER A 132 -3.11 1.76 -11.04
C SER A 132 -2.06 2.51 -10.26
N SER A 133 -1.88 2.08 -9.02
CA SER A 133 -0.73 2.44 -8.20
C SER A 133 -0.30 1.25 -7.35
N TYR A 134 1.01 1.03 -7.23
CA TYR A 134 1.55 0.00 -6.36
C TYR A 134 1.18 0.28 -4.91
N VAL A 135 0.83 -0.76 -4.16
CA VAL A 135 0.43 -0.63 -2.74
C VAL A 135 1.48 0.11 -1.92
N SER A 136 2.78 -0.17 -2.15
CA SER A 136 3.87 0.50 -1.43
C SER A 136 3.90 2.01 -1.65
N ASN A 137 3.46 2.48 -2.82
CA ASN A 137 3.50 3.87 -3.23
C ASN A 137 2.29 4.67 -2.76
N ILE A 138 1.28 4.03 -2.15
CA ILE A 138 0.08 4.71 -1.68
C ILE A 138 0.21 4.96 -0.17
N PRO A 139 0.51 6.19 0.27
CA PRO A 139 0.56 6.51 1.69
C PRO A 139 -0.85 6.43 2.31
N ARG A 140 -0.89 6.11 3.61
CA ARG A 140 -2.11 6.17 4.41
C ARG A 140 -2.15 7.51 5.15
N ILE A 141 -3.23 8.26 5.04
CA ILE A 141 -3.36 9.58 5.70
C ILE A 141 -3.24 9.42 7.23
N GLU A 142 -3.76 8.34 7.78
CA GLU A 142 -3.63 7.98 9.20
C GLU A 142 -2.17 7.93 9.66
N HIS A 143 -1.28 7.40 8.82
CA HIS A 143 0.15 7.29 9.12
C HIS A 143 0.87 8.63 9.01
N LEU A 144 0.44 9.49 8.08
CA LEU A 144 0.93 10.87 7.98
C LEU A 144 0.56 11.67 9.23
N ARG A 145 -0.64 11.46 9.78
CA ARG A 145 -1.08 12.09 11.03
C ARG A 145 -0.31 11.58 12.25
N ASN A 146 -0.14 10.27 12.35
CA ASN A 146 0.47 9.63 13.53
C ASN A 146 1.99 9.55 13.46
N ALA A 147 2.59 10.03 12.36
CA ALA A 147 4.00 9.91 12.05
C ALA A 147 4.54 8.49 12.30
N SER A 148 3.72 7.47 12.04
CA SER A 148 4.08 6.07 12.22
C SER A 148 3.29 5.15 11.30
N ALA A 149 3.89 4.03 10.90
CA ALA A 149 3.28 3.03 10.03
C ALA A 149 3.80 1.62 10.37
N PRO A 150 2.97 0.57 10.27
CA PRO A 150 3.41 -0.81 10.43
C PRO A 150 4.30 -1.25 9.26
N LEU A 151 5.25 -2.15 9.53
CA LEU A 151 6.11 -2.78 8.53
C LEU A 151 5.75 -4.27 8.41
N LEU A 152 4.87 -4.57 7.47
CA LEU A 152 4.34 -5.91 7.29
C LEU A 152 5.38 -6.85 6.65
N PRO A 153 5.58 -8.07 7.17
CA PRO A 153 6.50 -9.03 6.58
C PRO A 153 6.03 -9.51 5.20
N ASN A 154 6.97 -9.84 4.32
CA ASN A 154 6.71 -10.52 3.06
C ASN A 154 6.43 -12.02 3.28
N VAL A 155 5.25 -12.36 3.80
CA VAL A 155 4.86 -13.73 4.13
C VAL A 155 4.95 -14.67 2.93
N SER A 156 4.63 -14.20 1.73
CA SER A 156 4.79 -14.95 0.47
C SER A 156 6.23 -15.30 0.12
N GLY A 157 7.20 -14.50 0.60
CA GLY A 157 8.63 -14.80 0.49
C GLY A 157 9.13 -15.72 1.59
N GLY A 158 8.24 -16.30 2.41
CA GLY A 158 8.61 -17.08 3.58
C GLY A 158 9.18 -16.22 4.72
N VAL A 159 8.90 -14.91 4.71
CA VAL A 159 9.32 -13.97 5.77
C VAL A 159 8.20 -13.86 6.79
N LEU A 160 8.51 -14.14 8.04
CA LEU A 160 7.57 -14.06 9.16
C LEU A 160 8.05 -13.00 10.15
N GLU A 161 7.17 -12.55 11.03
CA GLU A 161 7.61 -11.77 12.18
C GLU A 161 8.45 -12.64 13.12
N ARG A 162 9.51 -12.06 13.67
CA ARG A 162 10.35 -12.78 14.61
C ARG A 162 9.57 -13.10 15.90
N GLU A 163 9.53 -14.38 16.24
CA GLU A 163 8.87 -14.88 17.45
C GLU A 163 9.42 -14.21 18.73
N GLY A 164 8.54 -13.95 19.70
CA GLY A 164 8.90 -13.39 21.01
C GLY A 164 9.19 -11.89 21.04
N ARG A 165 8.95 -11.16 19.94
CA ARG A 165 9.04 -9.69 19.94
C ARG A 165 7.94 -9.07 20.80
N ARG A 166 8.35 -8.12 21.65
CA ARG A 166 7.44 -7.28 22.46
C ARG A 166 7.05 -5.99 21.74
N THR A 167 7.88 -5.52 20.81
CA THR A 167 7.63 -4.33 20.02
C THR A 167 7.17 -4.71 18.60
N PRO A 168 6.02 -4.18 18.13
CA PRO A 168 5.54 -4.46 16.78
C PRO A 168 6.49 -3.87 15.74
N ASN A 169 6.50 -4.49 14.56
CA ASN A 169 7.30 -4.03 13.42
C ASN A 169 6.71 -2.74 12.87
N LEU A 170 7.45 -1.64 12.98
CA LEU A 170 6.96 -0.32 12.59
C LEU A 170 8.07 0.63 12.20
N VAL A 171 7.69 1.66 11.47
CA VAL A 171 8.48 2.84 11.18
C VAL A 171 7.83 4.06 11.83
N ARG A 172 8.64 4.95 12.40
CA ARG A 172 8.21 6.20 13.06
C ARG A 172 9.01 7.37 12.53
N LYS A 173 8.39 8.55 12.42
CA LYS A 173 9.04 9.81 12.07
C LYS A 173 8.91 10.77 13.24
N ARG A 174 10.03 11.34 13.69
CA ARG A 174 10.07 12.34 14.75
C ARG A 174 11.20 13.32 14.46
N ASP A 175 10.88 14.61 14.47
CA ASP A 175 11.87 15.70 14.35
C ASP A 175 12.77 15.56 13.10
N GLY A 176 12.19 15.15 11.97
CA GLY A 176 12.93 14.95 10.70
C GLY A 176 13.74 13.65 10.63
N VAL A 177 13.74 12.85 11.70
CA VAL A 177 14.40 11.55 11.76
C VAL A 177 13.36 10.44 11.60
N VAL A 178 13.66 9.45 10.77
CA VAL A 178 12.91 8.20 10.65
C VAL A 178 13.58 7.13 11.49
N PHE A 179 12.79 6.41 12.28
CA PHE A 179 13.19 5.29 13.12
C PHE A 179 12.51 4.03 12.62
N ILE A 180 13.30 3.01 12.28
CA ILE A 180 12.80 1.68 11.94
C ILE A 180 13.06 0.77 13.14
N ASP A 181 12.00 0.11 13.62
CA ASP A 181 12.10 -0.97 14.60
C ASP A 181 11.35 -2.18 14.04
N ALA A 182 12.09 -3.15 13.52
CA ALA A 182 11.51 -4.33 12.90
C ALA A 182 12.33 -5.58 13.21
N GLY A 183 11.70 -6.74 13.18
CA GLY A 183 12.37 -8.03 13.31
C GLY A 183 11.61 -9.14 12.62
N TYR A 184 12.36 -9.90 11.83
CA TYR A 184 11.85 -10.89 10.90
C TYR A 184 12.60 -12.20 11.06
N SER A 185 11.93 -13.28 10.69
CA SER A 185 12.53 -14.60 10.47
C SER A 185 12.29 -15.03 9.03
N CYS A 186 13.32 -15.52 8.37
CA CYS A 186 13.19 -16.08 7.02
C CYS A 186 14.26 -17.13 6.75
N ASN A 187 13.99 -17.96 5.75
CA ASN A 187 14.95 -18.93 5.25
C ASN A 187 15.68 -18.33 4.06
N PHE A 188 17.01 -18.31 4.11
CA PHE A 188 17.83 -17.87 2.99
C PHE A 188 18.40 -19.06 2.23
N SER A 189 18.08 -19.17 0.94
CA SER A 189 18.88 -19.87 -0.06
C SER A 189 20.13 -19.03 -0.37
N GLY A 190 21.31 -19.66 -0.47
CA GLY A 190 22.56 -18.92 -0.70
C GLY A 190 22.52 -18.08 -1.98
N GLY A 191 22.91 -16.80 -1.90
CA GLY A 191 23.08 -15.91 -3.05
C GLY A 191 21.83 -15.18 -3.54
N GLU A 192 20.63 -15.53 -3.06
CA GLU A 192 19.38 -14.87 -3.47
C GLU A 192 19.06 -13.68 -2.55
N GLN A 193 18.52 -12.61 -3.14
CA GLN A 193 17.92 -11.50 -2.40
C GLN A 193 16.45 -11.82 -2.12
N SER A 194 16.06 -11.77 -0.85
CA SER A 194 14.67 -11.93 -0.41
C SER A 194 14.12 -10.56 0.00
N LEU A 195 12.97 -10.20 -0.56
CA LEU A 195 12.21 -9.05 -0.07
C LEU A 195 11.70 -9.34 1.33
N ILE A 196 12.02 -8.49 2.29
CA ILE A 196 11.67 -8.64 3.70
C ILE A 196 10.38 -7.89 4.03
N THR A 197 10.33 -6.62 3.67
CA THR A 197 9.19 -5.72 3.87
C THR A 197 9.38 -4.50 2.97
N THR A 198 8.40 -3.59 2.95
CA THR A 198 8.47 -2.34 2.20
C THR A 198 8.14 -1.16 3.11
N ILE A 199 9.00 -0.15 3.09
CA ILE A 199 8.81 1.11 3.81
C ILE A 199 7.77 1.97 3.07
N PRO A 200 6.70 2.39 3.75
CA PRO A 200 5.67 3.24 3.14
C PRO A 200 6.23 4.58 2.61
N LEU A 201 5.63 5.05 1.53
CA LEU A 201 5.92 6.38 0.98
C LEU A 201 5.73 7.45 2.08
N GLY A 202 6.74 8.31 2.27
CA GLY A 202 6.81 9.31 3.35
C GLY A 202 7.75 8.95 4.51
N PHE A 203 8.16 7.69 4.61
CA PHE A 203 9.20 7.24 5.55
C PHE A 203 10.47 6.78 4.85
N ARG A 204 10.47 6.62 3.51
CA ARG A 204 11.63 6.11 2.75
C ARG A 204 12.87 7.01 2.91
N PRO A 205 14.08 6.44 2.91
CA PRO A 205 15.29 7.24 2.93
C PRO A 205 15.46 8.03 1.62
N LEU A 206 16.23 9.11 1.65
CA LEU A 206 16.58 9.86 0.44
C LEU A 206 17.62 9.14 -0.44
N THR A 207 18.43 8.28 0.18
CA THR A 207 19.51 7.55 -0.48
C THR A 207 19.40 6.07 -0.19
N TRP A 208 20.10 5.26 -0.98
CA TRP A 208 20.31 3.86 -0.66
C TRP A 208 20.98 3.70 0.70
N ILE A 209 20.47 2.74 1.49
CA ILE A 209 21.08 2.35 2.76
C ILE A 209 21.47 0.88 2.64
N GLU A 210 22.70 0.58 3.01
CA GLU A 210 23.25 -0.77 3.03
C GLU A 210 23.75 -1.09 4.44
N LEU A 211 23.30 -2.21 4.98
CA LEU A 211 23.66 -2.69 6.31
C LEU A 211 24.25 -4.09 6.19
N MET A 212 25.38 -4.32 6.83
CA MET A 212 25.96 -5.66 6.96
C MET A 212 25.80 -6.12 8.40
N LEU A 213 25.17 -7.27 8.58
CA LEU A 213 24.96 -7.92 9.87
C LEU A 213 25.80 -9.19 9.95
N TRP A 214 26.44 -9.40 11.09
CA TRP A 214 27.14 -10.63 11.41
C TRP A 214 26.32 -11.47 12.37
N ALA A 215 26.02 -12.71 11.97
CA ALA A 215 25.35 -13.68 12.83
C ALA A 215 26.24 -14.91 13.01
N THR A 216 26.43 -15.32 14.27
CA THR A 216 27.02 -16.60 14.61
C THR A 216 25.94 -17.69 14.48
N THR A 217 26.15 -18.67 13.61
CA THR A 217 25.25 -19.83 13.54
C THR A 217 25.46 -20.75 14.73
N PRO A 218 24.40 -21.18 15.43
CA PRO A 218 24.52 -22.31 16.34
C PRO A 218 24.91 -23.56 15.53
N LEU A 219 25.89 -24.31 16.05
CA LEU A 219 26.41 -25.66 15.70
C LEU A 219 25.78 -26.41 14.49
N PRO A 220 26.59 -27.10 13.66
CA PRO A 220 27.87 -27.73 14.02
C PRO A 220 29.12 -26.94 13.62
N TYR A 221 28.97 -25.74 13.06
CA TYR A 221 30.08 -24.90 12.62
C TYR A 221 30.19 -23.63 13.48
N PRO A 222 30.77 -23.73 14.70
CA PRO A 222 30.83 -22.61 15.65
C PRO A 222 31.67 -21.40 15.19
N ASN A 223 32.25 -21.45 13.97
CA ASN A 223 33.06 -20.39 13.37
C ASN A 223 32.58 -19.95 11.97
N SER A 224 31.44 -20.44 11.47
CA SER A 224 30.87 -19.91 10.22
C SER A 224 30.11 -18.62 10.54
N LEU A 225 30.76 -17.47 10.34
CA LEU A 225 30.08 -16.19 10.28
C LEU A 225 29.10 -16.23 9.11
N THR A 226 27.81 -16.13 9.41
CA THR A 226 26.81 -15.86 8.39
C THR A 226 26.66 -14.35 8.29
N ASN A 227 26.94 -13.83 7.10
CA ASN A 227 26.78 -12.42 6.82
C ASN A 227 25.40 -12.22 6.18
N ILE A 228 24.60 -11.33 6.74
CA ILE A 228 23.35 -10.89 6.12
C ILE A 228 23.58 -9.47 5.62
N TRP A 229 23.39 -9.28 4.32
CA TRP A 229 23.42 -7.98 3.69
C TRP A 229 22.00 -7.48 3.54
N ILE A 230 21.69 -6.30 4.07
CA ILE A 230 20.37 -5.67 3.97
C ILE A 230 20.50 -4.40 3.16
N THR A 231 19.66 -4.24 2.14
CA THR A 231 19.54 -3.01 1.38
C THR A 231 18.16 -2.39 1.57
N ILE A 232 18.13 -1.07 1.66
CA ILE A 232 16.89 -0.29 1.70
C ILE A 232 16.91 0.68 0.52
N SER A 233 15.94 0.51 -0.36
CA SER A 233 15.78 1.33 -1.56
C SER A 233 15.04 2.63 -1.26
N PRO A 234 15.54 3.79 -1.72
CA PRO A 234 14.83 5.06 -1.60
C PRO A 234 13.66 5.17 -2.58
N ILE A 235 13.70 4.42 -3.70
CA ILE A 235 12.75 4.55 -4.81
C ILE A 235 11.42 3.87 -4.45
N ASP A 236 11.48 2.60 -4.07
CA ASP A 236 10.30 1.75 -3.79
C ASP A 236 10.18 1.39 -2.31
N GLY A 237 11.15 1.78 -1.46
CA GLY A 237 11.12 1.49 -0.03
C GLY A 237 11.41 0.03 0.31
N ARG A 238 11.75 -0.82 -0.67
CA ARG A 238 11.97 -2.25 -0.45
C ARG A 238 13.16 -2.46 0.48
N ILE A 239 12.94 -3.26 1.52
CA ILE A 239 14.01 -3.80 2.37
C ILE A 239 14.31 -5.19 1.85
N MET A 240 15.45 -5.36 1.19
CA MET A 240 15.91 -6.66 0.70
C MET A 240 16.98 -7.19 1.66
N ALA A 241 17.02 -8.50 1.87
CA ALA A 241 18.11 -9.15 2.56
C ALA A 241 18.68 -10.27 1.71
N SER A 242 20.01 -10.43 1.71
CA SER A 242 20.69 -11.58 1.12
C SER A 242 21.66 -12.19 2.11
N LYS A 243 21.77 -13.51 2.07
CA LYS A 243 22.81 -14.24 2.80
C LYS A 243 24.07 -14.27 1.96
N MET A 244 25.16 -13.73 2.49
CA MET A 244 26.50 -13.89 1.92
C MET A 244 27.25 -15.03 2.63
N GLY A 245 27.82 -15.95 1.86
CA GLY A 245 28.63 -17.05 2.37
C GLY A 245 28.05 -18.44 2.06
N TYR A 246 28.26 -19.39 2.97
CA TYR A 246 28.01 -20.82 2.74
C TYR A 246 26.60 -21.14 2.22
N PRO A 247 26.47 -22.09 1.27
CA PRO A 247 25.24 -22.36 0.51
C PRO A 247 24.12 -23.03 1.31
N TYR A 248 24.35 -23.37 2.58
CA TYR A 248 23.35 -24.08 3.38
C TYR A 248 22.19 -23.18 3.78
N ALA A 249 20.96 -23.66 3.56
CA ALA A 249 19.75 -22.97 4.00
C ALA A 249 19.67 -23.01 5.53
N HIS A 250 19.55 -21.84 6.15
CA HIS A 250 19.27 -21.71 7.57
C HIS A 250 18.10 -20.75 7.77
N SER A 251 17.22 -21.08 8.72
CA SER A 251 16.27 -20.12 9.25
C SER A 251 17.02 -19.12 10.11
N LEU A 252 16.95 -17.85 9.75
CA LEU A 252 17.63 -16.78 10.48
C LEU A 252 16.60 -15.77 10.95
N GLY A 253 16.62 -15.50 12.25
CA GLY A 253 15.91 -14.38 12.84
C GLY A 253 16.85 -13.19 13.01
N PHE A 254 16.45 -12.02 12.52
CA PHE A 254 17.21 -10.77 12.70
C PHE A 254 16.30 -9.64 13.14
N SER A 255 16.90 -8.52 13.55
CA SER A 255 16.16 -7.31 13.91
C SER A 255 16.91 -6.09 13.40
N ILE A 256 16.18 -5.17 12.81
CA ILE A 256 16.64 -3.88 12.30
C ILE A 256 16.16 -2.83 13.29
N ASN A 257 17.09 -2.18 13.97
CA ASN A 257 16.82 -1.01 14.78
C ASN A 257 17.76 0.10 14.30
N MET A 258 17.22 1.07 13.57
CA MET A 258 18.02 2.11 12.94
C MET A 258 17.27 3.43 12.87
N SER A 259 18.03 4.51 12.68
CA SER A 259 17.47 5.83 12.38
C SER A 259 18.22 6.51 11.26
N TYR A 260 17.52 7.29 10.43
CA TYR A 260 18.10 8.11 9.37
C TYR A 260 17.37 9.43 9.22
N LEU A 261 18.05 10.42 8.65
CA LEU A 261 17.46 11.70 8.30
C LEU A 261 16.70 11.59 6.97
N LEU A 262 15.55 12.25 6.92
CA LEU A 262 14.73 12.44 5.72
C LEU A 262 15.15 13.68 4.93
#